data_AF-A0A936HVE3-F1
#
_entry.id   AF-A0A936HVE3-F1
#
_cell.length_a   1.000
_cell.length_b   1.000
_cell.length_c   1.000
_cell.angle_alpha   90.00
_cell.angle_beta   90.00
_cell.angle_gamma   90.00
#
_symmetry.space_group_name_H-M   'P 1'
#
loop_
_entity.id
_entity.type
_entity.pdbx_description
1 polymer ?
#
loop_
_entity_poly.entity_id
_entity_poly.type
_entity_poly.pdbx_seq_one_letter_code
_entity_poly.pdbx_strand_id
1 'polypeptide(L)'
;MTVDTHGGWQKIIDFSNLALDSGMYTLGSNYNFYPEADMGAAPGDGVDGRLTLTRDASNTVSVYANGVFSGSFVDSSGLANFGGNNANFFIDDFATSQGEAAGGFVDYIRTWDTALNANDVAALGSPVAAPIPEPETYAMMLAGLGLLGVVARRRRQKQVA
;
A
#
# COMPACT_ATOMS: atom_id res chain seq x y z
N MET A 1 -1.32 -4.00 -0.79
CA MET A 1 -0.96 -4.20 -2.21
C MET A 1 0.47 -3.72 -2.40
N THR A 2 1.21 -4.38 -3.28
CA THR A 2 2.48 -3.90 -3.83
C THR A 2 2.28 -3.57 -5.31
N VAL A 3 3.09 -2.66 -5.81
CA VAL A 3 3.25 -2.40 -7.24
C VAL A 3 4.73 -2.54 -7.53
N ASP A 4 5.10 -3.41 -8.46
CA ASP A 4 6.50 -3.75 -8.72
C ASP A 4 7.27 -2.58 -9.36
N THR A 5 6.58 -1.70 -10.07
CA THR A 5 7.17 -0.49 -10.64
C THR A 5 6.16 0.64 -10.79
N HIS A 6 6.60 1.85 -10.47
CA HIS A 6 5.89 3.08 -10.77
C HIS A 6 6.51 3.85 -11.95
N GLY A 7 7.39 3.21 -12.75
CA GLY A 7 8.16 3.84 -13.83
C GLY A 7 7.33 4.39 -15.01
N GLY A 8 6.03 4.11 -15.03
CA GLY A 8 5.03 4.65 -15.94
C GLY A 8 3.65 4.63 -15.27
N TRP A 9 2.61 5.04 -16.00
CA TRP A 9 1.24 4.97 -15.50
C TRP A 9 0.84 3.52 -15.20
N GLN A 10 0.29 3.29 -14.01
CA GLN A 10 -0.26 2.00 -13.62
C GLN A 10 -1.65 2.21 -13.05
N LYS A 11 -2.69 1.72 -13.73
CA LYS A 11 -4.08 1.81 -13.30
C LYS A 11 -4.31 0.87 -12.12
N ILE A 12 -4.87 1.41 -11.05
CA ILE A 12 -5.26 0.68 -9.85
C ILE A 12 -6.77 0.44 -9.86
N ILE A 13 -7.57 1.47 -10.15
CA ILE A 13 -9.03 1.39 -10.15
C ILE A 13 -9.59 2.09 -11.39
N ASP A 14 -10.36 1.37 -12.18
CA ASP A 14 -11.18 1.91 -13.26
C ASP A 14 -12.65 1.97 -12.81
N PHE A 15 -13.29 3.12 -13.06
CA PHE A 15 -14.70 3.36 -12.76
C PHE A 15 -15.61 3.29 -13.99
N SER A 16 -15.02 3.18 -15.19
CA SER A 16 -15.69 3.41 -16.46
C SER A 16 -16.05 2.14 -17.23
N ASN A 17 -15.84 0.96 -16.62
CA ASN A 17 -15.89 -0.34 -17.31
C ASN A 17 -14.90 -0.42 -18.48
N LEU A 18 -13.68 0.07 -18.26
CA LEU A 18 -12.57 0.10 -19.21
C LEU A 18 -12.88 0.93 -20.47
N ALA A 19 -13.79 1.90 -20.38
CA ALA A 19 -14.21 2.74 -21.50
C ALA A 19 -13.45 4.07 -21.59
N LEU A 20 -12.90 4.54 -20.46
CA LEU A 20 -12.18 5.80 -20.33
C LEU A 20 -10.81 5.58 -19.69
N ASP A 21 -9.92 6.49 -20.04
CA ASP A 21 -8.58 6.64 -19.45
C ASP A 21 -8.64 7.23 -18.02
N SER A 22 -9.81 7.69 -17.57
CA SER A 22 -9.95 8.26 -16.23
C SER A 22 -10.00 7.18 -15.16
N GLY A 23 -9.32 7.41 -14.05
CA GLY A 23 -9.31 6.47 -12.94
C GLY A 23 -8.26 6.77 -11.89
N MET A 24 -8.07 5.81 -11.01
CA MET A 24 -7.02 5.86 -10.00
C MET A 24 -5.77 5.15 -10.51
N TYR A 25 -4.65 5.84 -10.47
CA TYR A 25 -3.36 5.40 -10.96
C TYR A 25 -2.25 5.62 -9.94
N THR A 26 -1.11 5.01 -10.22
CA THR A 26 0.20 5.50 -9.77
C THR A 26 1.04 5.95 -10.95
N LEU A 27 1.87 6.97 -10.72
CA LEU A 27 2.94 7.39 -11.62
C LEU A 27 4.10 7.95 -10.80
N GLY A 28 5.32 7.47 -11.07
CA GLY A 28 6.53 7.95 -10.41
C GLY A 28 6.57 7.60 -8.92
N SER A 29 6.23 8.54 -8.05
CA SER A 29 6.16 8.29 -6.59
C SER A 29 4.80 8.63 -6.01
N ASN A 30 3.80 8.87 -6.87
CA ASN A 30 2.53 9.45 -6.45
C ASN A 30 1.35 8.59 -6.90
N TYR A 31 0.34 8.58 -6.05
CA TYR A 31 -1.03 8.31 -6.43
C TYR A 31 -1.57 9.45 -7.27
N ASN A 32 -2.29 9.13 -8.35
CA ASN A 32 -2.87 10.11 -9.26
C ASN A 32 -4.29 9.68 -9.59
N PHE A 33 -5.26 10.57 -9.41
CA PHE A 33 -6.58 10.38 -9.98
C PHE A 33 -6.59 11.11 -11.32
N TYR A 34 -6.37 10.41 -12.43
CA TYR A 34 -6.22 11.04 -13.73
C TYR A 34 -7.59 11.35 -14.36
N PRO A 35 -7.78 12.51 -15.00
CA PRO A 35 -6.84 13.65 -15.14
C PRO A 35 -6.98 14.71 -14.02
N GLU A 36 -7.71 14.41 -12.96
CA GLU A 36 -8.20 15.38 -11.99
C GLU A 36 -7.13 15.91 -11.03
N ALA A 37 -6.33 15.03 -10.42
CA ALA A 37 -5.44 15.43 -9.32
C ALA A 37 -4.26 14.48 -9.08
N ASP A 38 -3.13 15.08 -8.67
CA ASP A 38 -2.09 14.40 -7.90
C ASP A 38 -2.61 14.18 -6.47
N MET A 39 -2.62 12.93 -6.02
CA MET A 39 -3.21 12.48 -4.76
C MET A 39 -2.15 12.16 -3.70
N GLY A 40 -0.91 12.62 -3.90
CA GLY A 40 0.19 12.50 -2.94
C GLY A 40 0.95 11.17 -3.04
N ALA A 41 1.85 10.94 -2.10
CA ALA A 41 2.83 9.86 -2.20
C ALA A 41 2.21 8.46 -2.17
N ALA A 42 2.60 7.62 -3.11
CA ALA A 42 2.37 6.18 -3.09
C ALA A 42 3.51 5.47 -2.33
N PRO A 43 3.28 4.24 -1.80
CA PRO A 43 4.37 3.36 -1.38
C PRO A 43 5.39 3.19 -2.52
N GLY A 44 6.67 2.99 -2.16
CA GLY A 44 7.72 2.75 -3.16
C GLY A 44 7.55 1.43 -3.91
N ASP A 45 8.30 1.25 -5.00
CA ASP A 45 8.33 0.01 -5.80
C ASP A 45 8.56 -1.22 -4.90
N GLY A 46 7.69 -2.23 -5.03
CA GLY A 46 7.75 -3.47 -4.25
C GLY A 46 7.43 -3.32 -2.76
N VAL A 47 7.06 -2.12 -2.28
CA VAL A 47 6.72 -1.88 -0.88
C VAL A 47 5.23 -2.08 -0.66
N ASP A 48 4.88 -2.83 0.39
CA ASP A 48 3.50 -3.02 0.79
C ASP A 48 2.87 -1.70 1.25
N GLY A 49 1.64 -1.46 0.79
CA GLY A 49 0.80 -0.43 1.35
C GLY A 49 -0.69 -0.64 1.10
N ARG A 50 -1.50 0.21 1.74
CA ARG A 50 -2.95 0.30 1.48
C ARG A 50 -3.27 1.67 0.92
N LEU A 51 -3.83 1.64 -0.27
CA LEU A 51 -4.64 2.73 -0.79
C LEU A 51 -6.05 2.62 -0.19
N THR A 52 -6.56 3.71 0.38
CA THR A 52 -7.99 3.86 0.69
C THR A 52 -8.52 5.05 -0.10
N LEU A 53 -9.50 4.81 -0.98
CA LEU A 53 -10.20 5.85 -1.73
C LEU A 53 -11.64 5.92 -1.22
N THR A 54 -12.10 7.12 -0.89
CA THR A 54 -13.47 7.39 -0.42
C THR A 54 -14.05 8.53 -1.24
N ARG A 55 -15.36 8.49 -1.50
CA ARG A 55 -16.10 9.56 -2.19
C ARG A 55 -17.35 9.89 -1.38
N ASP A 56 -17.41 11.09 -0.82
CA ASP A 56 -18.51 11.49 0.06
C ASP A 56 -19.75 12.03 -0.69
N ALA A 57 -20.82 12.32 0.06
CA ALA A 57 -22.06 12.86 -0.49
C ALA A 57 -21.93 14.28 -1.06
N SER A 58 -20.83 14.99 -0.77
CA SER A 58 -20.45 16.26 -1.37
C SER A 58 -19.58 16.09 -2.62
N ASN A 59 -19.44 14.87 -3.13
CA ASN A 59 -18.57 14.48 -4.24
C ASN A 59 -17.07 14.66 -3.97
N THR A 60 -16.65 14.80 -2.71
CA THR A 60 -15.23 14.89 -2.39
C THR A 60 -14.62 13.50 -2.45
N VAL A 61 -13.66 13.30 -3.36
CA VAL A 61 -12.80 12.12 -3.38
C VAL A 61 -11.60 12.39 -2.48
N SER A 62 -11.34 11.50 -1.53
CA SER A 62 -10.15 11.53 -0.68
C SER A 62 -9.38 10.23 -0.81
N VAL A 63 -8.05 10.35 -0.86
CA VAL A 63 -7.11 9.23 -0.86
C VAL A 63 -6.31 9.24 0.43
N TYR A 64 -6.17 8.06 1.03
CA TYR A 64 -5.32 7.80 2.18
C TYR A 64 -4.29 6.72 1.84
N ALA A 65 -3.03 6.99 2.15
CA ALA A 65 -1.94 6.03 2.08
C ALA A 65 -1.65 5.49 3.48
N ASN A 66 -1.78 4.18 3.68
CA ASN A 66 -1.54 3.51 4.97
C ASN A 66 -2.31 4.10 6.15
N GLY A 67 -3.51 4.64 5.89
CA GLY A 67 -4.37 5.26 6.90
C GLY A 67 -4.12 6.76 7.12
N VAL A 68 -3.13 7.36 6.45
CA VAL A 68 -2.83 8.79 6.52
C VAL A 68 -3.41 9.50 5.29
N PHE A 69 -4.04 10.65 5.50
CA PHE A 69 -4.58 11.47 4.40
C PHE A 69 -3.45 11.88 3.46
N SER A 70 -3.68 11.71 2.15
CA SER A 70 -2.67 11.94 1.11
C SER A 70 -3.10 13.05 0.15
N GLY A 71 -4.36 13.07 -0.28
CA GLY A 71 -4.88 14.10 -1.17
C GLY A 71 -6.39 14.01 -1.37
N SER A 72 -6.98 15.07 -1.91
CA SER A 72 -8.40 15.14 -2.22
C SER A 72 -8.73 16.09 -3.36
N PHE A 73 -9.82 15.83 -4.06
CA PHE A 73 -10.43 16.75 -5.02
C PHE A 73 -11.96 16.63 -4.99
N VAL A 74 -12.65 17.60 -5.59
CA VAL A 74 -14.11 17.54 -5.78
C VAL A 74 -14.39 16.90 -7.14
N ASP A 75 -14.99 15.72 -7.14
CA ASP A 75 -15.34 14.97 -8.35
C ASP A 75 -16.62 15.51 -9.01
N SER A 76 -16.50 16.68 -9.62
CA SER A 76 -17.60 17.37 -10.31
C SER A 76 -18.12 16.62 -11.54
N SER A 77 -17.26 15.80 -12.15
CA SER A 77 -17.55 15.05 -13.39
C SER A 77 -18.10 13.65 -13.11
N GLY A 78 -18.06 13.19 -11.85
CA GLY A 78 -18.54 11.86 -11.47
C GLY A 78 -17.61 10.72 -11.89
N LEU A 79 -16.32 11.00 -12.11
CA LEU A 79 -15.33 10.03 -12.60
C LEU A 79 -15.00 8.96 -11.56
N ALA A 80 -15.19 9.23 -10.26
CA ALA A 80 -15.01 8.25 -9.19
C ALA A 80 -16.32 7.54 -8.80
N ASN A 81 -17.35 7.60 -9.66
CA ASN A 81 -18.61 6.91 -9.47
C ASN A 81 -18.74 5.76 -10.48
N PHE A 82 -18.81 4.53 -9.99
CA PHE A 82 -19.05 3.36 -10.85
C PHE A 82 -20.42 3.39 -11.52
N GLY A 83 -21.43 4.05 -10.92
CA GLY A 83 -22.80 3.98 -11.40
C GLY A 83 -23.29 2.53 -11.47
N GLY A 84 -23.52 2.01 -12.68
CA GLY A 84 -23.87 0.61 -12.95
C GLY A 84 -22.74 -0.23 -13.54
N ASN A 85 -21.53 0.31 -13.64
CA ASN A 85 -20.38 -0.33 -14.25
C ASN A 85 -19.76 -1.40 -13.35
N ASN A 86 -19.02 -2.33 -13.96
CA ASN A 86 -18.10 -3.19 -13.23
C ASN A 86 -16.95 -2.36 -12.63
N ALA A 87 -16.56 -2.68 -11.40
CA ALA A 87 -15.33 -2.17 -10.81
C ALA A 87 -14.15 -3.03 -11.28
N ASN A 88 -13.28 -2.45 -12.10
CA ASN A 88 -12.07 -3.14 -12.57
C ASN A 88 -10.86 -2.64 -11.78
N PHE A 89 -9.97 -3.57 -11.41
CA PHE A 89 -8.80 -3.28 -10.60
C PHE A 89 -7.55 -3.82 -11.29
N PHE A 90 -6.47 -3.04 -11.29
CA PHE A 90 -5.15 -3.44 -11.83
C PHE A 90 -5.18 -3.91 -13.29
N ILE A 91 -6.15 -3.41 -14.07
CA ILE A 91 -6.31 -3.68 -15.48
C ILE A 91 -6.47 -2.32 -16.15
N ASP A 92 -5.67 -2.09 -17.19
CA ASP A 92 -5.78 -0.89 -18.01
C ASP A 92 -7.00 -0.95 -18.94
N ASP A 93 -7.47 0.20 -19.42
CA ASP A 93 -8.51 0.23 -20.44
C ASP A 93 -8.02 -0.23 -21.82
N PHE A 94 -8.96 -0.44 -22.73
CA PHE A 94 -8.65 -0.77 -24.13
C PHE A 94 -8.71 0.46 -25.05
N ALA A 95 -8.96 1.65 -24.52
CA ALA A 95 -9.20 2.87 -25.29
C ALA A 95 -7.90 3.49 -25.82
N THR A 96 -6.80 3.39 -25.09
CA THR A 96 -5.53 4.06 -25.48
C THR A 96 -4.48 3.14 -26.10
N SER A 97 -4.72 1.82 -26.20
CA SER A 97 -3.71 0.81 -26.62
C SER A 97 -2.43 0.82 -25.78
N GLN A 98 -2.44 1.49 -24.63
CA GLN A 98 -1.33 1.48 -23.69
C GLN A 98 -1.49 0.28 -22.74
N GLY A 99 -0.37 -0.14 -22.15
CA GLY A 99 -0.33 -1.24 -21.20
C GLY A 99 -0.02 -0.68 -19.83
N GLU A 100 -0.93 0.11 -19.28
CA GLU A 100 -0.77 0.82 -18.01
C GLU A 100 -1.18 -0.06 -16.82
N ALA A 101 -0.64 -1.28 -16.77
CA ALA A 101 -0.83 -2.21 -15.67
C ALA A 101 0.52 -2.80 -15.25
N ALA A 102 0.77 -2.81 -13.94
CA ALA A 102 2.01 -3.31 -13.35
C ALA A 102 1.80 -4.66 -12.68
N GLY A 103 2.88 -5.44 -12.62
CA GLY A 103 2.98 -6.58 -11.71
C GLY A 103 2.92 -6.13 -10.25
N GLY A 104 2.55 -7.07 -9.37
CA GLY A 104 2.51 -6.84 -7.94
C GLY A 104 1.67 -7.89 -7.22
N PHE A 105 1.35 -7.59 -5.97
CA PHE A 105 0.54 -8.45 -5.12
C PHE A 105 -0.62 -7.69 -4.48
N VAL A 106 -1.79 -8.33 -4.42
CA VAL A 106 -2.97 -7.81 -3.72
C VAL A 106 -3.35 -8.81 -2.63
N ASP A 107 -3.28 -8.37 -1.39
CA ASP A 107 -3.71 -9.16 -0.23
C ASP A 107 -5.25 -9.21 -0.16
N TYR A 108 -5.91 -8.04 -0.15
CA TYR A 108 -7.36 -7.94 -0.19
C TYR A 108 -7.85 -6.68 -0.92
N ILE A 109 -9.10 -6.76 -1.37
CA ILE A 109 -9.91 -5.62 -1.79
C ILE A 109 -11.12 -5.58 -0.85
N ARG A 110 -11.41 -4.40 -0.27
CA ARG A 110 -12.54 -4.19 0.62
C ARG A 110 -13.36 -3.01 0.13
N THR A 111 -14.68 -3.16 0.17
CA THR A 111 -15.64 -2.12 -0.20
C THR A 111 -16.53 -1.78 1.00
N TRP A 112 -17.10 -0.58 0.98
CA TRP A 112 -18.04 -0.08 1.98
C TRP A 112 -19.27 0.49 1.28
N ASP A 113 -20.41 0.39 1.95
CA ASP A 113 -21.69 0.97 1.52
C ASP A 113 -21.83 2.46 1.91
N THR A 114 -20.89 2.97 2.70
CA THR A 114 -20.80 4.39 3.08
C THR A 114 -19.39 4.94 2.84
N ALA A 115 -19.31 6.24 2.54
CA ALA A 115 -18.04 6.95 2.51
C ALA A 115 -17.39 6.95 3.90
N LEU A 116 -16.12 6.53 3.97
CA LEU A 116 -15.34 6.58 5.19
C LEU A 116 -14.84 8.00 5.44
N ASN A 117 -14.94 8.48 6.67
CA ASN A 117 -14.25 9.70 7.10
C ASN A 117 -12.83 9.39 7.62
N ALA A 118 -12.05 10.42 7.94
CA ALA A 118 -10.67 10.26 8.40
C ALA A 118 -10.52 9.37 9.65
N ASN A 119 -11.47 9.43 10.60
CA ASN A 119 -11.43 8.60 11.80
C ASN A 119 -11.73 7.13 11.45
N ASP A 120 -12.69 6.88 10.56
CA ASP A 120 -13.01 5.52 10.13
C ASP A 120 -11.81 4.88 9.43
N VAL A 121 -11.13 5.63 8.55
CA VAL A 121 -9.92 5.17 7.86
C VAL A 121 -8.78 4.91 8.84
N ALA A 122 -8.59 5.78 9.84
CA ALA A 122 -7.58 5.57 10.88
C ALA A 122 -7.87 4.31 11.71
N ALA A 123 -9.14 4.03 11.99
CA ALA A 123 -9.57 2.83 12.73
C ALA A 123 -9.28 1.52 11.99
N LEU A 124 -9.07 1.55 10.67
CA LEU A 124 -8.63 0.38 9.91
C LEU A 124 -7.16 0.00 10.19
N GLY A 125 -6.39 0.82 10.92
CA GLY A 125 -4.96 0.62 11.24
C GLY A 125 -4.04 0.68 10.02
N SER A 126 -2.73 0.82 10.20
CA SER A 126 -1.79 0.67 9.06
C SER A 126 -1.66 -0.81 8.68
N PRO A 127 -1.75 -1.19 7.39
CA PRO A 127 -1.48 -2.57 6.97
C PRO A 127 0.01 -2.92 7.08
N VAL A 128 0.89 -1.92 7.10
CA VAL A 128 2.33 -2.12 7.23
C VAL A 128 2.61 -2.34 8.69
N ALA A 129 2.89 -3.59 9.05
CA ALA A 129 3.31 -3.94 10.41
C ALA A 129 4.52 -3.09 10.78
N ALA A 130 4.51 -2.51 11.97
CA ALA A 130 5.72 -1.91 12.52
C ALA A 130 6.82 -2.99 12.53
N PRO A 131 8.08 -2.65 12.20
CA PRO A 131 9.19 -3.59 12.36
C PRO A 131 9.10 -4.16 13.77
N ILE A 132 8.92 -5.47 13.88
CA ILE A 132 8.96 -6.15 15.17
C ILE A 132 10.39 -5.91 15.66
N PRO A 133 10.62 -5.11 16.71
CA PRO A 133 11.96 -5.01 17.28
C PRO A 133 12.37 -6.44 17.59
N GLU A 134 13.54 -6.91 17.16
CA GLU A 134 14.03 -8.22 17.61
C GLU A 134 14.57 -8.02 19.04
N PRO A 135 13.75 -8.15 20.10
CA PRO A 135 14.09 -7.52 21.38
C PRO A 135 15.05 -8.40 22.18
N GLU A 136 15.14 -9.69 21.86
CA GLU A 136 15.72 -10.69 22.75
C GLU A 136 16.55 -11.75 22.04
N THR A 137 16.36 -12.01 20.74
CA THR A 137 17.08 -13.08 20.02
C THR A 137 18.58 -12.84 20.01
N TYR A 138 19.02 -11.61 19.77
CA TYR A 138 20.45 -11.28 19.82
C TYR A 138 21.01 -11.32 21.24
N ALA A 139 20.23 -10.87 22.24
CA ALA A 139 20.64 -10.95 23.64
C ALA A 139 20.78 -12.41 24.12
N MET A 140 19.84 -13.29 23.73
CA MET A 140 19.86 -14.72 24.02
C MET A 140 20.98 -15.45 23.28
N MET A 141 21.24 -15.08 22.01
CA MET A 141 22.39 -15.58 21.26
C MET A 141 23.71 -15.20 21.94
N LEU A 142 23.88 -13.92 22.32
CA LEU A 142 25.07 -13.45 23.02
C LEU A 142 25.22 -14.09 24.41
N ALA A 143 24.14 -14.27 25.16
CA ALA A 143 24.14 -14.97 26.43
C ALA A 143 24.54 -16.45 26.27
N GLY A 144 24.01 -17.13 25.24
CA GLY A 144 24.37 -18.50 24.89
C GLY A 144 25.85 -18.62 24.51
N LEU A 145 26.36 -17.72 23.67
CA LEU A 145 27.77 -17.65 23.31
C LEU A 145 28.67 -17.36 24.52
N GLY A 146 28.23 -16.48 25.42
CA GLY A 146 28.92 -16.19 26.69
C GLY A 146 29.04 -17.43 27.58
N LEU A 147 27.95 -18.19 27.74
CA LEU A 147 27.95 -19.47 28.47
C LEU A 147 28.90 -20.50 27.85
N LEU A 148 28.89 -20.65 26.53
CA LEU A 148 29.80 -21.54 25.81
C LEU A 148 31.27 -21.15 26.02
N GLY A 149 31.57 -19.84 25.99
CA GLY A 149 32.91 -19.33 26.30
C GLY A 149 33.38 -19.68 27.71
N VAL A 150 32.52 -19.56 28.72
CA VAL A 150 32.81 -19.94 30.11
C VAL A 150 33.08 -21.44 30.23
N VAL A 151 32.28 -22.28 29.56
CA VAL A 151 32.46 -23.75 29.57
C VAL A 151 33.78 -24.15 28.91
N ALA A 152 34.11 -23.56 27.75
CA ALA A 152 35.37 -23.82 27.04
C ALA A 152 36.61 -23.46 27.90
N ARG A 153 36.56 -22.34 28.62
CA ARG A 153 37.63 -21.92 29.55
C ARG A 153 37.86 -22.93 30.67
N ARG A 154 36.77 -23.44 31.28
CA ARG A 154 36.86 -24.45 32.36
C ARG A 154 37.47 -25.76 31.88
N ARG A 155 37.15 -26.19 30.65
CA ARG A 155 37.71 -27.43 30.06
C ARG A 155 39.23 -27.32 29.87
N ARG A 156 39.72 -26.18 29.35
CA ARG A 156 41.17 -25.96 29.19
C ARG A 156 41.92 -25.98 30.51
N GLN A 157 41.37 -25.39 31.57
CA GLN A 157 42.03 -25.37 32.89
C GLN A 157 42.17 -26.76 33.52
N LYS A 158 41.25 -27.70 33.23
CA LYS A 158 41.35 -29.10 33.68
C LYS A 158 42.34 -29.95 32.89
N GLN A 159 42.78 -29.50 31.71
CA GLN A 159 43.76 -30.20 30.87
C GLN A 159 45.21 -29.79 31.17
N VAL A 160 45.43 -28.71 31.95
CA VAL A 160 46.75 -28.15 32.27
C VAL A 160 47.16 -28.44 33.73
N ALA A 161 46.34 -29.20 34.47
CA ALA A 161 46.65 -29.74 35.79
C ALA A 161 46.74 -31.26 35.71
#